data_AF-A0A7C1VKN7-F1
#
_entry.id   AF-A0A7C1VKN7-F1
#
_cell.length_a   1.000
_cell.length_b   1.000
_cell.length_c   1.000
_cell.angle_alpha   90.00
_cell.angle_beta   90.00
_cell.angle_gamma   90.00
#
_symmetry.space_group_name_H-M   'P 1'
#
loop_
_entity.id
_entity.type
_entity.pdbx_description
1 polymer ?
#
loop_
_entity_poly.entity_id
_entity_poly.type
_entity_poly.pdbx_seq_one_letter_code
_entity_poly.pdbx_strand_id
1 'polypeptide(L)'
;MRSKYERIAQKELEAEGYLVDNKSGMSRWCKNKDFWNKFDLVAIRHDVPYIRWISIKGRQGIPSAHRTAVEKFWMPEGNQKEIWSKRKSKTGEYWNKINLASSDWP
;
A
#
# COMPACT_ATOMS: atom_id res chain seq x y z
N MET A 1 -8.35 -1.25 -14.36
CA MET A 1 -9.54 -1.65 -13.58
C MET A 1 -9.06 -1.99 -12.17
N ARG A 2 -9.73 -1.45 -11.15
CA ARG A 2 -9.31 -1.54 -9.76
C ARG A 2 -9.62 -2.92 -9.17
N SER A 3 -8.73 -3.51 -8.37
CA SER A 3 -8.95 -4.85 -7.84
C SER A 3 -10.03 -4.88 -6.73
N LYS A 4 -10.69 -6.03 -6.54
CA LYS A 4 -11.63 -6.25 -5.43
C LYS A 4 -10.96 -5.94 -4.08
N TYR A 5 -9.69 -6.31 -3.93
CA TYR A 5 -8.94 -6.14 -2.69
C TYR A 5 -8.61 -4.68 -2.41
N GLU A 6 -8.26 -3.89 -3.42
CA GLU A 6 -8.09 -2.44 -3.28
C GLU A 6 -9.38 -1.76 -2.83
N ARG A 7 -10.54 -2.17 -3.37
CA ARG A 7 -11.85 -1.63 -2.98
C ARG A 7 -12.19 -1.95 -1.52
N ILE A 8 -11.87 -3.15 -1.06
CA ILE A 8 -12.07 -3.55 0.33
C ILE A 8 -11.12 -2.77 1.26
N ALA A 9 -9.82 -2.70 0.92
CA ALA A 9 -8.83 -2.00 1.71
C ALA A 9 -9.16 -0.51 1.90
N GLN A 10 -9.59 0.17 0.83
CA GLN A 10 -10.03 1.57 0.93
C GLN A 10 -11.21 1.71 1.90
N LYS A 11 -12.25 0.88 1.76
CA LYS A 11 -13.41 0.95 2.66
C LYS A 11 -13.04 0.73 4.12
N GLU A 12 -12.13 -0.20 4.39
CA GLU A 12 -11.63 -0.44 5.75
C GLU A 12 -10.86 0.78 6.29
N LEU A 13 -9.98 1.39 5.49
CA LEU A 13 -9.24 2.59 5.86
C LEU A 13 -10.16 3.82 6.06
N GLU A 14 -11.14 4.01 5.18
CA GLU A 14 -12.14 5.07 5.32
C GLU A 14 -12.99 4.89 6.58
N ALA A 15 -13.36 3.65 6.92
CA ALA A 15 -14.04 3.35 8.17
C ALA A 15 -13.15 3.59 9.42
N GLU A 16 -11.84 3.48 9.28
CA GLU A 16 -10.84 3.88 10.29
C GLU A 16 -10.60 5.40 10.33
N GLY A 17 -11.34 6.19 9.53
CA GLY A 17 -11.28 7.66 9.50
C GLY A 17 -10.20 8.24 8.56
N TYR A 18 -9.52 7.41 7.77
CA TYR A 18 -8.54 7.90 6.80
C TYR A 18 -9.24 8.51 5.58
N LEU A 19 -8.69 9.61 5.06
CA LEU A 19 -8.91 9.99 3.68
C LEU A 19 -8.03 9.13 2.78
N VAL A 20 -8.65 8.37 1.87
CA VAL A 20 -7.96 7.42 1.03
C VAL A 20 -8.08 7.85 -0.42
N ASP A 21 -6.93 8.03 -1.06
CA ASP A 21 -6.89 8.16 -2.51
C ASP A 21 -6.36 6.86 -3.13
N ASN A 22 -6.93 6.51 -4.27
CA ASN A 22 -6.46 5.39 -5.07
C ASN A 22 -5.82 5.95 -6.33
N LYS A 23 -4.79 5.29 -6.84
CA LYS A 23 -4.18 5.74 -8.08
C LYS A 23 -5.22 5.87 -9.20
N SER A 24 -5.46 7.12 -9.65
CA SER A 24 -6.11 7.37 -10.93
C SER A 24 -5.19 6.90 -12.04
N GLY A 25 -5.74 6.15 -13.01
CA GLY A 25 -4.99 5.35 -13.99
C GLY A 25 -3.79 6.06 -14.63
N MET A 26 -2.80 5.25 -15.04
CA MET A 26 -1.57 5.71 -15.73
C MET A 26 -1.88 6.80 -16.76
N SER A 27 -1.44 8.03 -16.47
CA SER A 27 -1.27 9.04 -17.51
C SER A 27 -0.40 8.46 -18.62
N ARG A 28 -0.78 8.67 -19.89
CA ARG A 28 0.02 8.25 -21.07
C ARG A 28 1.45 8.79 -21.05
N TRP A 29 1.69 9.83 -20.26
CA TRP A 29 2.97 10.50 -20.06
C TRP A 29 3.84 9.84 -18.98
N CYS A 30 3.26 9.05 -18.07
CA CYS A 30 3.96 8.37 -16.97
C CYS A 30 4.27 6.90 -17.32
N LYS A 31 5.02 6.68 -18.41
CA LYS A 31 5.49 5.34 -18.81
C LYS A 31 6.60 4.80 -17.90
N ASN A 32 7.23 5.65 -17.09
CA ASN A 32 8.28 5.25 -16.15
C ASN A 32 7.73 4.71 -14.82
N LYS A 33 8.41 3.68 -14.31
CA LYS A 33 7.94 2.74 -13.27
C LYS A 33 8.12 3.25 -11.83
N ASP A 34 8.37 4.53 -11.63
CA ASP A 34 9.37 4.90 -10.62
C ASP A 34 8.85 5.35 -9.25
N PHE A 35 7.55 5.48 -9.02
CA PHE A 35 7.06 5.78 -7.66
C PHE A 35 5.65 5.21 -7.46
N TRP A 36 4.73 5.64 -8.31
CA TRP A 36 3.31 5.34 -8.23
C TRP A 36 2.92 3.94 -8.73
N ASN A 37 3.85 3.13 -9.22
CA ASN A 37 3.55 1.75 -9.62
C ASN A 37 3.70 0.74 -8.48
N LYS A 38 4.32 1.14 -7.37
CA LYS A 38 4.60 0.23 -6.25
C LYS A 38 3.49 0.19 -5.21
N PHE A 39 2.67 1.25 -5.15
CA PHE A 39 1.59 1.44 -4.19
C PHE A 39 0.26 1.60 -4.91
N ASP A 40 -0.78 1.04 -4.29
CA ASP A 40 -2.12 0.97 -4.87
C ASP A 40 -3.06 1.99 -4.20
N LEU A 41 -2.82 2.28 -2.90
CA LEU A 41 -3.55 3.27 -2.10
C LEU A 41 -2.60 4.22 -1.37
N VAL A 42 -3.06 5.45 -1.16
CA VAL A 42 -2.48 6.43 -0.25
C VAL A 42 -3.54 6.77 0.79
N ALA A 43 -3.18 6.74 2.07
CA ALA A 43 -4.10 7.04 3.17
C ALA A 43 -3.49 8.06 4.12
N ILE A 44 -4.26 9.09 4.44
CA ILE A 44 -3.88 10.15 5.38
C ILE A 44 -4.95 10.33 6.46
N ARG A 45 -4.54 10.67 7.67
CA ARG A 45 -5.44 10.97 8.78
C ARG A 45 -4.85 12.11 9.61
N HIS A 46 -5.68 13.06 10.04
CA HIS A 46 -5.20 14.28 10.69
C HIS A 46 -4.48 14.02 12.03
N ASP A 47 -4.89 12.98 12.77
CA ASP A 47 -4.32 12.54 14.04
C ASP A 47 -3.09 11.62 13.88
N VAL A 48 -2.69 11.30 12.65
CA VAL A 48 -1.55 10.42 12.35
C VAL A 48 -0.45 11.23 11.67
N PRO A 49 0.77 11.31 12.24
CA PRO A 49 1.82 12.19 11.75
C PRO A 49 2.55 11.64 10.51
N TYR A 50 1.97 10.66 9.81
CA TYR A 50 2.56 10.05 8.64
C TYR A 50 1.52 9.68 7.58
N ILE A 51 1.96 9.72 6.32
CA ILE A 51 1.22 9.30 5.13
C ILE A 51 1.47 7.81 4.92
N ARG A 52 0.40 7.02 4.75
CA ARG A 52 0.50 5.58 4.51
C ARG A 52 0.46 5.29 3.02
N TRP A 53 1.47 4.62 2.53
CA TRP A 53 1.62 4.17 1.15
C TRP A 53 1.47 2.66 1.10
N ILE A 54 0.37 2.18 0.53
CA ILE A 54 -0.05 0.80 0.72
C ILE A 54 -0.06 0.08 -0.62
N SER A 55 0.73 -0.99 -0.71
CA SER A 55 0.63 -1.96 -1.81
C SER A 55 -0.32 -3.09 -1.44
N ILE A 56 -1.36 -3.28 -2.23
CA ILE A 56 -2.37 -4.30 -2.05
C ILE A 56 -2.07 -5.50 -2.95
N LYS A 57 -1.92 -6.67 -2.34
CA LYS A 57 -1.85 -7.96 -3.01
C LYS A 57 -3.07 -8.79 -2.68
N GLY A 58 -3.53 -9.55 -3.67
CA GLY A 58 -4.65 -10.48 -3.49
C GLY A 58 -4.27 -11.69 -2.64
N ARG A 59 -4.86 -12.84 -2.97
CA ARG A 59 -4.64 -14.11 -2.25
C ARG A 59 -3.27 -14.76 -2.49
N GLN A 60 -2.52 -14.28 -3.48
CA GLN A 60 -1.16 -14.77 -3.72
C GLN A 60 -0.21 -14.21 -2.67
N GLY A 61 0.80 -14.99 -2.29
CA GLY A 61 1.89 -14.51 -1.45
C GLY A 61 2.52 -13.25 -2.03
N ILE A 62 3.17 -12.44 -1.18
CA ILE A 62 3.85 -11.23 -1.64
C ILE A 62 5.12 -11.68 -2.38
N PRO A 63 5.26 -11.39 -3.70
CA PRO A 63 6.47 -11.77 -4.42
C PRO A 63 7.70 -11.11 -3.77
N SER A 64 8.77 -11.87 -3.56
CA SER A 64 10.00 -11.36 -2.93
C SER A 64 10.55 -10.14 -3.66
N ALA A 65 10.58 -10.17 -4.99
CA ALA A 65 10.99 -9.04 -5.82
C ALA A 65 10.14 -7.78 -5.57
N HIS A 66 8.83 -7.92 -5.38
CA HIS A 66 7.94 -6.80 -5.06
C HIS A 66 8.21 -6.27 -3.65
N ARG A 67 8.38 -7.16 -2.66
CA ARG A 67 8.73 -6.77 -1.29
C ARG A 67 10.02 -5.95 -1.28
N THR A 68 11.08 -6.47 -1.86
CA THR A 68 12.38 -5.77 -1.97
C THR A 68 12.24 -4.44 -2.70
N ALA A 69 11.41 -4.40 -3.75
CA ALA A 69 11.16 -3.19 -4.51
C ALA A 69 10.46 -2.08 -3.72
N VAL A 70 9.57 -2.42 -2.77
CA VAL A 70 8.93 -1.47 -1.86
C VAL A 70 9.86 -1.11 -0.70
N GLU A 71 10.56 -2.09 -0.15
CA GLU A 71 11.48 -1.90 0.98
C GLU A 71 12.61 -0.94 0.62
N LYS A 72 13.28 -1.16 -0.52
CA LYS A 72 14.35 -0.28 -1.03
C LYS A 72 13.85 1.05 -1.59
N PHE A 73 12.54 1.27 -1.61
CA PHE A 73 11.98 2.50 -2.13
C PHE A 73 12.24 3.66 -1.17
N TRP A 74 12.99 4.66 -1.60
CA TRP A 74 13.24 5.85 -0.78
C TRP A 74 11.97 6.69 -0.65
N MET A 75 11.69 7.13 0.56
CA MET A 75 10.63 8.10 0.85
C MET A 75 11.16 9.10 1.88
N PRO A 76 10.73 10.37 1.80
CA PRO A 76 11.04 11.35 2.82
C PRO A 76 10.36 10.99 4.15
N GLU A 77 10.85 11.58 5.24
CA GLU A 77 10.26 11.44 6.57
C GLU A 77 8.76 11.77 6.57
N GLY A 78 8.01 11.18 7.50
CA GLY A 78 6.55 11.30 7.54
C GLY A 78 5.82 10.42 6.53
N ASN A 79 6.50 9.44 5.91
CA ASN A 79 5.88 8.48 5.00
C ASN A 79 6.15 7.04 5.46
N GLN A 80 5.09 6.23 5.52
CA GLN A 80 5.16 4.84 5.90
C GLN A 80 4.79 3.95 4.71
N LYS A 81 5.62 2.94 4.44
CA LYS A 81 5.39 1.96 3.38
C LYS A 81 4.75 0.72 3.96
N GLU A 82 3.71 0.22 3.30
CA GLU A 82 2.99 -0.97 3.73
C GLU A 82 2.74 -1.93 2.57
N ILE A 83 2.76 -3.22 2.86
CA ILE A 83 2.31 -4.26 1.93
C ILE A 83 1.23 -5.07 2.61
N TRP A 84 0.03 -5.10 2.02
CA TRP A 84 -1.09 -5.86 2.52
C TRP A 84 -1.35 -7.03 1.58
N SER A 85 -1.53 -8.23 2.13
CA SER A 85 -2.03 -9.38 1.38
C SER A 85 -3.21 -10.03 2.09
N LYS A 86 -4.25 -10.42 1.34
CA LYS A 86 -5.35 -11.20 1.94
C LYS A 86 -4.89 -12.64 2.13
N ARG A 87 -4.94 -13.11 3.38
CA ARG A 87 -4.74 -14.52 3.73
C ARG A 87 -6.05 -15.15 4.13
N LYS A 88 -6.18 -16.45 3.85
CA LYS A 88 -7.31 -17.27 4.30
C LYS A 88 -6.88 -18.07 5.53
N SER A 89 -7.65 -18.00 6.60
CA SER A 89 -7.57 -18.89 7.77
C SER A 89 -8.76 -19.87 7.75
N LYS A 90 -8.83 -20.75 8.77
CA LYS A 90 -10.00 -21.61 9.01
C LYS A 90 -11.27 -20.79 9.33
N THR A 91 -11.12 -19.59 9.88
CA THR A 91 -12.20 -18.75 10.41
C THR A 91 -12.59 -17.60 9.47
N GLY A 92 -11.86 -17.36 8.38
CA GLY A 92 -12.21 -16.31 7.42
C GLY A 92 -11.02 -15.77 6.64
N GLU A 93 -11.16 -14.57 6.08
CA GLU A 93 -10.08 -13.85 5.40
C GLU A 93 -9.62 -12.66 6.23
N TYR A 94 -8.31 -12.49 6.38
CA TYR A 94 -7.73 -11.38 7.12
C TYR A 94 -6.60 -10.73 6.32
N TRP A 95 -6.26 -9.49 6.66
CA TRP A 95 -5.11 -8.82 6.09
C TRP A 95 -3.84 -9.22 6.83
N ASN A 96 -2.87 -9.72 6.07
CA ASN A 96 -1.48 -9.76 6.51
C ASN A 96 -0.82 -8.43 6.11
N LYS A 97 -0.73 -7.50 7.06
CA LYS A 97 -0.15 -6.17 6.89
C LYS A 97 1.34 -6.21 7.27
N ILE A 98 2.22 -5.88 6.34
CA ILE A 98 3.66 -5.73 6.58
C ILE A 98 3.96 -4.25 6.57
N ASN A 99 4.32 -3.71 7.74
CA ASN A 99 4.84 -2.35 7.87
C ASN A 99 6.33 -2.38 7.58
N LEU A 100 6.74 -1.64 6.56
CA LEU A 100 8.14 -1.45 6.23
C LEU A 100 8.52 -0.08 6.79
N ALA A 101 9.21 -0.08 7.92
CA ALA A 101 9.78 1.14 8.48
C ALA A 101 10.60 1.84 7.39
N SER A 102 10.59 3.18 7.39
CA SER A 102 11.62 3.95 6.70
C SER A 102 12.95 3.49 7.29
N SER A 103 13.72 2.74 6.52
CA SER A 103 15.10 2.45 6.88
C SER A 103 15.82 3.79 6.95
N ASP A 104 16.30 4.15 8.14
CA ASP A 104 17.27 5.22 8.31
C ASP A 104 18.47 4.84 7.44
N TRP A 105 18.58 5.46 6.28
CA TRP A 105 19.80 5.39 5.50
C TRP A 105 20.62 6.62 5.87
N PRO A 106 21.90 6.46 6.24
CA PRO A 106 22.76 7.56 6.64
C PRO A 106 22.93 8.63 5.55
#